data_AF-A0A9R0ICW8-F1
#
_entry.id   AF-A0A9R0ICW8-F1
#
_cell.length_a   1.000
_cell.length_b   1.000
_cell.length_c   1.000
_cell.angle_alpha   90.00
_cell.angle_beta   90.00
_cell.angle_gamma   90.00
#
_symmetry.space_group_name_H-M   'P 1'
#
loop_
_entity.id
_entity.type
_entity.pdbx_description
1 polymer ?
#
loop_
_entity_poly.entity_id
_entity_poly.type
_entity_poly.pdbx_seq_one_letter_code
_entity_poly.pdbx_strand_id
1 'polypeptide(L)'
;MSNLTKLEFAALDITGKNYLSWVLDAEIHLDAKYLGDTIKEGNKETSQNKAKAMIFLRHHLHEGLKIEYLTIKDPQVLWSNLKERYDHQKTVILPKARYDWLHLRLQTFKSVSEYNSAMFRITSQLKLCGEKITDAEMLEKTYSTFHANNIVLQTQYREKGFKKYSELISCLLVAEQNNELLLKNHESRPTGSTPFPEANVTSHNGKEKYHANNSGRGRGQGRGRGRGYGYGRGRGRG
;
A
#
# COMPACT_ATOMS: atom_id res chain seq x y z
N MET A 1 -10.44 17.13 -41.23
CA MET A 1 -10.01 17.68 -39.93
C MET A 1 -11.18 17.57 -38.97
N SER A 2 -11.16 16.63 -38.05
CA SER A 2 -12.19 16.53 -37.01
C SER A 2 -11.92 17.61 -35.97
N ASN A 3 -12.79 18.62 -35.92
CA ASN A 3 -12.90 19.49 -34.76
C ASN A 3 -13.42 18.61 -33.60
N LEU A 4 -12.50 17.93 -32.91
CA LEU A 4 -12.79 17.26 -31.66
C LEU A 4 -13.10 18.37 -30.66
N THR A 5 -14.38 18.71 -30.55
CA THR A 5 -14.89 19.56 -29.48
C THR A 5 -14.39 18.98 -28.17
N LYS A 6 -13.60 19.78 -27.44
CA LYS A 6 -12.95 19.35 -26.21
C LYS A 6 -14.03 19.12 -25.17
N LEU A 7 -14.22 17.86 -24.77
CA LEU A 7 -15.12 17.50 -23.68
C LEU A 7 -14.60 18.08 -22.35
N GLU A 8 -15.51 18.51 -21.50
CA GLU A 8 -15.18 18.96 -20.15
C GLU A 8 -14.68 17.81 -19.26
N PHE A 9 -15.22 16.59 -19.46
CA PHE A 9 -14.76 15.34 -18.84
C PHE A 9 -14.99 14.15 -19.76
N ALA A 10 -14.54 12.96 -19.35
CA ALA A 10 -14.66 11.76 -20.18
C ALA A 10 -16.12 11.44 -20.54
N ALA A 11 -16.41 11.22 -21.82
CA ALA A 11 -17.75 10.80 -22.25
C ALA A 11 -18.16 9.46 -21.62
N LEU A 12 -19.47 9.24 -21.44
CA LEU A 12 -20.01 7.99 -20.95
C LEU A 12 -19.68 6.88 -21.95
N ASP A 13 -18.90 5.91 -21.51
CA ASP A 13 -18.51 4.77 -22.32
C ASP A 13 -19.72 3.88 -22.61
N ILE A 14 -19.76 3.27 -23.81
CA ILE A 14 -20.88 2.42 -24.23
C ILE A 14 -21.05 1.17 -23.36
N THR A 15 -19.99 0.72 -22.68
CA THR A 15 -20.06 -0.39 -21.73
C THR A 15 -20.53 0.03 -20.34
N GLY A 16 -20.59 1.34 -20.06
CA GLY A 16 -20.96 1.88 -18.76
C GLY A 16 -19.90 1.76 -17.67
N LYS A 17 -18.67 1.32 -17.99
CA LYS A 17 -17.59 1.15 -16.99
C LYS A 17 -17.27 2.40 -16.18
N ASN A 18 -17.43 3.58 -16.77
CA ASN A 18 -17.22 4.87 -16.13
C ASN A 18 -18.54 5.55 -15.71
N TYR A 19 -19.66 4.83 -15.67
CA TYR A 19 -20.98 5.41 -15.40
C TYR A 19 -21.04 6.17 -14.06
N LEU A 20 -20.50 5.60 -12.98
CA LEU A 20 -20.54 6.25 -11.67
C LEU A 20 -19.74 7.55 -11.61
N SER A 21 -18.55 7.58 -12.22
CA SER A 21 -17.76 8.81 -12.32
C SER A 21 -18.42 9.82 -13.25
N TRP A 22 -18.97 9.35 -14.39
CA TRP A 22 -19.67 10.21 -15.35
C TRP A 22 -20.89 10.89 -14.75
N VAL A 23 -21.69 10.16 -13.94
CA VAL A 23 -22.85 10.72 -13.22
C VAL A 23 -22.39 11.86 -12.32
N LEU A 24 -21.35 11.63 -11.52
CA LEU A 24 -20.84 12.63 -10.59
C LEU A 24 -20.33 13.88 -11.32
N ASP A 25 -19.56 13.71 -12.39
CA ASP A 25 -19.05 14.84 -13.19
C ASP A 25 -20.19 15.61 -13.87
N ALA A 26 -21.17 14.88 -14.43
CA ALA A 26 -22.33 15.48 -15.09
C ALA A 26 -23.22 16.28 -14.12
N GLU A 27 -23.49 15.74 -12.92
CA GLU A 27 -24.25 16.43 -11.87
C GLU A 27 -23.55 17.73 -11.45
N ILE A 28 -22.25 17.67 -11.15
CA ILE A 28 -21.46 18.86 -10.77
C ILE A 28 -21.51 19.93 -11.87
N HIS A 29 -21.36 19.53 -13.14
CA HIS A 29 -21.40 20.47 -14.25
C HIS A 29 -22.78 21.08 -14.50
N LEU A 30 -23.85 20.29 -14.34
CA LEU A 30 -25.22 20.80 -14.43
C LEU A 30 -25.51 21.77 -13.29
N ASP A 31 -25.14 21.44 -12.05
CA ASP A 31 -25.32 22.32 -10.89
C ASP A 31 -24.55 23.63 -11.04
N ALA A 32 -23.28 23.58 -11.48
CA ALA A 32 -22.46 24.76 -11.73
C ALA A 32 -23.07 25.71 -12.79
N LYS A 33 -23.91 25.16 -13.69
CA LYS A 33 -24.62 25.92 -14.74
C LYS A 33 -26.07 26.23 -14.35
N TYR A 34 -26.50 25.95 -13.12
CA TYR A 34 -27.89 26.09 -12.65
C TYR A 34 -28.89 25.26 -13.47
N LEU A 35 -28.46 24.08 -13.92
CA LEU A 35 -29.26 23.13 -14.72
C LEU A 35 -29.52 21.80 -13.98
N GLY A 36 -29.06 21.64 -12.75
CA GLY A 36 -29.20 20.38 -11.99
C GLY A 36 -30.65 19.93 -11.80
N ASP A 37 -31.59 20.86 -11.66
CA ASP A 37 -33.02 20.53 -11.52
C ASP A 37 -33.62 19.92 -12.80
N THR A 38 -33.01 20.14 -13.97
CA THR A 38 -33.54 19.63 -15.25
C THR A 38 -33.54 18.10 -15.36
N ILE A 39 -32.69 17.41 -14.58
CA ILE A 39 -32.59 15.94 -14.55
C ILE A 39 -33.42 15.31 -13.41
N LYS A 40 -34.01 16.12 -12.54
CA LYS A 40 -34.84 15.63 -11.42
C LYS A 40 -36.25 15.31 -11.88
N GLU A 41 -36.86 14.30 -11.29
CA GLU A 41 -38.24 13.91 -11.58
C GLU A 41 -39.22 15.03 -11.20
N GLY A 42 -40.25 15.24 -12.03
CA GLY A 42 -41.28 16.26 -11.78
C GLY A 42 -40.81 17.72 -11.86
N ASN A 43 -39.62 17.98 -12.41
CA ASN A 43 -39.09 19.34 -12.54
C ASN A 43 -40.00 20.25 -13.39
N LYS A 44 -40.00 21.54 -13.07
CA LYS A 44 -40.75 22.59 -13.80
C LYS A 44 -39.82 23.54 -14.56
N GLU A 45 -38.66 23.04 -14.96
CA GLU A 45 -37.65 23.82 -15.66
C GLU A 45 -38.12 24.29 -17.03
N THR A 46 -37.58 25.41 -17.47
CA THR A 46 -37.91 25.98 -18.78
C THR A 46 -37.45 25.08 -19.92
N SER A 47 -38.15 25.13 -21.06
CA SER A 47 -37.73 24.42 -22.28
C SER A 47 -36.31 24.79 -22.72
N GLN A 48 -35.91 26.05 -22.51
CA GLN A 48 -34.55 26.53 -22.78
C GLN A 48 -33.51 25.85 -21.89
N ASN A 49 -33.75 25.75 -20.57
CA ASN A 49 -32.85 25.08 -19.65
C ASN A 49 -32.76 23.58 -19.95
N LYS A 50 -33.90 22.94 -20.22
CA LYS A 50 -33.94 21.54 -20.66
C LYS A 50 -33.13 21.31 -21.94
N ALA A 51 -33.25 22.21 -22.93
CA ALA A 51 -32.47 22.12 -24.16
C ALA A 51 -30.95 22.27 -23.92
N LYS A 52 -30.53 23.22 -23.06
CA LYS A 52 -29.12 23.41 -22.68
C LYS A 52 -28.55 22.16 -22.00
N ALA A 53 -29.29 21.60 -21.04
CA ALA A 53 -28.90 20.36 -20.36
C ALA A 53 -28.83 19.19 -21.36
N MET A 54 -29.78 19.09 -22.28
CA MET A 54 -29.80 18.02 -23.28
C MET A 54 -28.61 18.08 -24.25
N ILE A 55 -28.25 19.28 -24.73
CA ILE A 55 -27.06 19.48 -25.58
C ILE A 55 -25.81 19.03 -24.82
N PHE A 56 -25.69 19.44 -23.56
CA PHE A 56 -24.55 19.09 -22.72
C PHE A 56 -24.45 17.58 -22.46
N LEU A 57 -25.54 16.93 -22.04
CA LEU A 57 -25.58 15.49 -21.78
C LEU A 57 -25.20 14.72 -23.05
N ARG A 58 -25.83 15.04 -24.19
CA ARG A 58 -25.52 14.38 -25.48
C ARG A 58 -24.08 14.60 -25.93
N HIS A 59 -23.49 15.76 -25.65
CA HIS A 59 -22.08 16.03 -25.97
C HIS A 59 -21.15 15.02 -25.25
N HIS A 60 -21.51 14.65 -24.03
CA HIS A 60 -20.75 13.74 -23.17
C HIS A 60 -21.21 12.27 -23.25
N LEU A 61 -21.90 11.87 -24.31
CA LEU A 61 -22.21 10.46 -24.57
C LEU A 61 -21.29 9.89 -25.64
N HIS A 62 -20.95 8.60 -25.51
CA HIS A 62 -20.40 7.84 -26.62
C HIS A 62 -21.35 7.84 -27.82
N GLU A 63 -20.81 7.82 -29.04
CA GLU A 63 -21.58 7.99 -30.27
C GLU A 63 -22.72 6.96 -30.43
N GLY A 64 -22.46 5.70 -30.07
CA GLY A 64 -23.50 4.65 -30.08
C GLY A 64 -24.69 4.96 -29.17
N LEU A 65 -24.47 5.62 -28.02
CA LEU A 65 -25.54 6.03 -27.12
C LEU A 65 -26.32 7.23 -27.68
N LYS A 66 -25.65 8.13 -28.40
CA LYS A 66 -26.34 9.25 -29.08
C LYS A 66 -27.29 8.75 -30.15
N ILE A 67 -26.91 7.71 -30.89
CA ILE A 67 -27.74 7.06 -31.90
C ILE A 67 -28.94 6.39 -31.22
N GLU A 68 -28.71 5.59 -30.18
CA GLU A 68 -29.78 4.88 -29.48
C GLU A 68 -30.83 5.83 -28.87
N TYR A 69 -30.37 6.92 -28.24
CA TYR A 69 -31.25 7.91 -27.61
C TYR A 69 -31.58 9.11 -28.52
N LEU A 70 -31.45 8.97 -29.86
CA LEU A 70 -31.56 10.10 -30.78
C LEU A 70 -32.92 10.81 -30.71
N THR A 71 -34.00 10.10 -30.39
CA THR A 71 -35.37 10.62 -30.35
C THR A 71 -35.76 11.25 -29.02
N ILE A 72 -35.01 10.99 -27.94
CA ILE A 72 -35.29 11.53 -26.61
C ILE A 72 -35.01 13.03 -26.62
N LYS A 73 -35.94 13.86 -26.14
CA LYS A 73 -35.79 15.33 -26.11
C LYS A 73 -35.78 15.93 -24.70
N ASP A 74 -36.22 15.16 -23.70
CA ASP A 74 -36.23 15.60 -22.31
C ASP A 74 -34.98 15.06 -21.58
N PRO A 75 -34.16 15.91 -20.95
CA PRO A 75 -32.96 15.49 -20.23
C PRO A 75 -33.26 14.57 -19.03
N GLN A 76 -34.40 14.73 -18.35
CA GLN A 76 -34.79 13.86 -17.24
C GLN A 76 -35.08 12.43 -17.71
N VAL A 77 -35.72 12.30 -18.88
CA VAL A 77 -36.00 10.99 -19.50
C VAL A 77 -34.69 10.33 -19.92
N LEU A 78 -33.79 11.09 -20.57
CA LEU A 78 -32.46 10.56 -20.95
C LEU A 78 -31.68 10.11 -19.70
N TRP A 79 -31.66 10.93 -18.65
CA TRP A 79 -30.98 10.62 -17.40
C TRP A 79 -31.52 9.34 -16.75
N SER A 80 -32.84 9.18 -16.70
CA SER A 80 -33.50 8.01 -16.14
C SER A 80 -33.20 6.74 -16.94
N ASN A 81 -33.21 6.82 -18.28
CA ASN A 81 -32.88 5.68 -19.14
C ASN A 81 -31.42 5.24 -19.00
N LEU A 82 -30.49 6.21 -18.91
CA LEU A 82 -29.07 5.92 -18.67
C LEU A 82 -28.87 5.28 -17.29
N LYS A 83 -29.60 5.75 -16.29
CA LYS A 83 -29.61 5.15 -14.96
C LYS A 83 -30.13 3.73 -15.00
N GLU A 84 -31.31 3.48 -15.53
CA GLU A 84 -31.86 2.12 -15.65
C GLU A 84 -30.89 1.16 -16.34
N ARG A 85 -30.25 1.61 -17.42
CA ARG A 85 -29.29 0.80 -18.15
C ARG A 85 -28.04 0.46 -17.34
N TYR A 86 -27.48 1.41 -16.58
CA TYR A 86 -26.16 1.27 -15.98
C TYR A 86 -26.14 1.21 -14.45
N ASP A 87 -27.28 1.26 -13.76
CA ASP A 87 -27.29 1.20 -12.28
C ASP A 87 -26.74 -0.13 -11.75
N HIS A 88 -26.82 -1.20 -12.55
CA HIS A 88 -26.17 -2.49 -12.28
C HIS A 88 -24.63 -2.40 -12.17
N GLN A 89 -24.00 -1.32 -12.64
CA GLN A 89 -22.56 -1.13 -12.45
C GLN A 89 -22.19 -1.09 -10.96
N LYS A 90 -23.06 -0.56 -10.10
CA LYS A 90 -22.85 -0.61 -8.64
C LYS A 90 -22.82 -2.05 -8.14
N THR A 91 -23.69 -2.92 -8.65
CA THR A 91 -23.74 -4.32 -8.23
C THR A 91 -22.54 -5.12 -8.69
N VAL A 92 -21.84 -4.68 -9.74
CA VAL A 92 -20.59 -5.31 -10.21
C VAL A 92 -19.37 -4.74 -9.48
N ILE A 93 -19.30 -3.43 -9.30
CA ILE A 93 -18.16 -2.73 -8.70
C ILE A 93 -18.08 -3.01 -7.20
N LEU A 94 -19.21 -2.96 -6.49
CA LEU A 94 -19.22 -3.04 -5.03
C LEU A 94 -18.65 -4.37 -4.48
N PRO A 95 -19.07 -5.56 -4.94
CA PRO A 95 -18.50 -6.82 -4.43
C PRO A 95 -17.00 -6.93 -4.73
N LYS A 96 -16.56 -6.46 -5.90
CA LYS A 96 -15.14 -6.44 -6.26
C LYS A 96 -14.34 -5.51 -5.35
N ALA A 97 -14.81 -4.29 -5.14
CA ALA A 97 -14.14 -3.33 -4.27
C ALA A 97 -14.09 -3.82 -2.81
N ARG A 98 -15.14 -4.50 -2.32
CA ARG A 98 -15.13 -5.16 -1.00
C ARG A 98 -14.12 -6.30 -0.93
N TYR A 99 -14.05 -7.12 -1.97
CA TYR A 99 -13.06 -8.19 -2.06
C TYR A 99 -11.64 -7.61 -2.06
N ASP A 100 -11.36 -6.62 -2.90
CA ASP A 100 -10.06 -5.95 -2.98
C ASP A 100 -9.71 -5.29 -1.65
N TRP A 101 -10.68 -4.66 -0.96
CA TRP A 101 -10.52 -4.13 0.38
C TRP A 101 -10.12 -5.22 1.37
N LEU A 102 -10.87 -6.33 1.45
CA LEU A 102 -10.57 -7.42 2.38
C LEU A 102 -9.15 -7.98 2.17
N HIS A 103 -8.74 -8.14 0.91
CA HIS A 103 -7.45 -8.73 0.54
C HIS A 103 -6.30 -7.73 0.39
N LEU A 104 -6.55 -6.43 0.55
CA LEU A 104 -5.51 -5.41 0.51
C LEU A 104 -4.48 -5.66 1.60
N ARG A 105 -3.19 -5.74 1.24
CA ARG A 105 -2.07 -5.92 2.18
C ARG A 105 -0.89 -5.04 1.82
N LEU A 106 -0.26 -4.39 2.79
CA LEU A 106 0.92 -3.55 2.55
C LEU A 106 2.07 -4.34 1.89
N GLN A 107 2.32 -5.56 2.35
CA GLN A 107 3.41 -6.42 1.87
C GLN A 107 3.30 -6.89 0.41
N THR A 108 2.13 -6.77 -0.23
CA THR A 108 1.95 -7.19 -1.63
C THR A 108 2.36 -6.11 -2.63
N PHE A 109 2.77 -4.94 -2.15
CA PHE A 109 3.23 -3.82 -2.97
C PHE A 109 4.73 -3.63 -2.83
N LYS A 110 5.36 -3.06 -3.86
CA LYS A 110 6.81 -2.82 -3.84
C LYS A 110 7.18 -1.58 -3.03
N SER A 111 6.24 -0.65 -2.87
CA SER A 111 6.43 0.57 -2.11
C SER A 111 5.18 1.00 -1.34
N VAL A 112 5.38 1.84 -0.32
CA VAL A 112 4.29 2.48 0.42
C VAL A 112 3.43 3.36 -0.50
N SER A 113 4.03 3.98 -1.53
CA SER A 113 3.31 4.79 -2.52
C SER A 113 2.35 3.97 -3.38
N GLU A 114 2.77 2.79 -3.86
CA GLU A 114 1.90 1.88 -4.61
C GLU A 114 0.73 1.39 -3.76
N TYR A 115 1.00 1.02 -2.50
CA TYR A 115 -0.05 0.65 -1.55
C TYR A 115 -1.05 1.78 -1.32
N ASN A 116 -0.55 3.00 -1.10
CA ASN A 116 -1.38 4.18 -0.89
C ASN A 116 -2.32 4.44 -2.07
N SER A 117 -1.78 4.34 -3.30
CA SER A 117 -2.58 4.46 -4.53
C SER A 117 -3.69 3.41 -4.60
N ALA A 118 -3.37 2.14 -4.29
CA ALA A 118 -4.36 1.07 -4.25
C ALA A 118 -5.44 1.30 -3.19
N MET A 119 -5.04 1.74 -1.98
CA MET A 119 -5.96 2.11 -0.91
C MET A 119 -6.94 3.20 -1.36
N PHE A 120 -6.45 4.29 -1.95
CA PHE A 120 -7.31 5.37 -2.43
C PHE A 120 -8.23 4.92 -3.57
N ARG A 121 -7.73 4.10 -4.50
CA ARG A 121 -8.56 3.56 -5.58
C ARG A 121 -9.72 2.72 -5.05
N ILE A 122 -9.45 1.80 -4.13
CA ILE A 122 -10.47 0.92 -3.55
C ILE A 122 -11.47 1.74 -2.73
N THR A 123 -11.00 2.61 -1.84
CA THR A 123 -11.89 3.42 -0.99
C THR A 123 -12.75 4.38 -1.80
N SER A 124 -12.23 4.93 -2.91
CA SER A 124 -13.02 5.75 -3.84
C SER A 124 -14.13 4.94 -4.51
N GLN A 125 -13.86 3.70 -4.93
CA GLN A 125 -14.88 2.82 -5.51
C GLN A 125 -15.96 2.45 -4.50
N LEU A 126 -15.58 2.15 -3.25
CA LEU A 126 -16.53 1.89 -2.16
C LEU A 126 -17.42 3.11 -1.91
N LYS A 127 -16.83 4.31 -1.83
CA LYS A 127 -17.55 5.58 -1.67
C LYS A 127 -18.49 5.89 -2.82
N LEU A 128 -18.06 5.67 -4.07
CA LEU A 128 -18.92 5.82 -5.26
C LEU A 128 -20.11 4.86 -5.24
N CYS A 129 -19.97 3.70 -4.60
CA CYS A 129 -21.06 2.75 -4.41
C CYS A 129 -21.92 3.03 -3.16
N GLY A 130 -21.67 4.14 -2.45
CA GLY A 130 -22.44 4.58 -1.28
C GLY A 130 -21.92 4.09 0.06
N GLU A 131 -20.79 3.38 0.12
CA GLU A 131 -20.18 3.02 1.40
C GLU A 131 -19.42 4.18 2.02
N LYS A 132 -19.56 4.35 3.33
CA LYS A 132 -18.78 5.34 4.08
C LYS A 132 -17.51 4.67 4.56
N ILE A 133 -16.36 5.11 4.03
CA ILE A 133 -15.04 4.72 4.53
C ILE A 133 -14.37 5.92 5.20
N THR A 134 -14.07 5.76 6.48
CA THR A 134 -13.48 6.75 7.38
C THR A 134 -11.96 6.62 7.46
N ASP A 135 -11.28 7.68 7.91
CA ASP A 135 -9.85 7.64 8.21
C ASP A 135 -9.50 6.54 9.22
N ALA A 136 -10.33 6.36 10.25
CA ALA A 136 -10.13 5.33 11.26
C ALA A 136 -10.12 3.91 10.65
N GLU A 137 -11.04 3.63 9.73
CA GLU A 137 -11.07 2.34 9.03
C GLU A 137 -9.87 2.15 8.11
N MET A 138 -9.41 3.21 7.42
CA MET A 138 -8.19 3.15 6.61
C MET A 138 -6.93 2.93 7.47
N LEU A 139 -6.83 3.60 8.62
CA LEU A 139 -5.75 3.41 9.59
C LEU A 139 -5.73 1.97 10.11
N GLU A 140 -6.86 1.49 10.64
CA GLU A 140 -6.99 0.12 11.12
C GLU A 140 -6.68 -0.90 10.04
N LYS A 141 -7.16 -0.65 8.81
CA LYS A 141 -6.86 -1.50 7.66
C LYS A 141 -5.37 -1.54 7.36
N THR A 142 -4.66 -0.42 7.41
CA THR A 142 -3.21 -0.43 7.20
C THR A 142 -2.49 -1.18 8.32
N TYR A 143 -2.83 -0.91 9.57
CA TYR A 143 -2.23 -1.62 10.70
C TYR A 143 -2.47 -3.12 10.65
N SER A 144 -3.65 -3.58 10.22
CA SER A 144 -3.95 -5.02 10.15
C SER A 144 -3.20 -5.75 9.03
N THR A 145 -2.48 -5.02 8.17
CA THR A 145 -1.79 -5.59 7.00
C THR A 145 -0.28 -5.68 7.13
N PHE A 146 0.27 -5.26 8.27
CA PHE A 146 1.67 -5.51 8.59
C PHE A 146 1.92 -7.02 8.69
N HIS A 147 3.10 -7.45 8.21
CA HIS A 147 3.54 -8.83 8.35
C HIS A 147 3.65 -9.21 9.85
N ALA A 148 3.41 -10.47 10.20
CA ALA A 148 3.44 -10.94 11.59
C ALA A 148 4.78 -10.63 12.30
N ASN A 149 5.89 -10.73 11.58
CA ASN A 149 7.23 -10.38 12.09
C ASN A 149 7.39 -8.89 12.43
N ASN A 150 6.50 -8.02 11.94
CA ASN A 150 6.53 -6.58 12.15
C ASN A 150 5.50 -6.10 13.20
N ILE A 151 5.05 -7.00 14.08
CA ILE A 151 4.06 -6.67 15.13
C ILE A 151 4.52 -5.54 16.06
N VAL A 152 5.83 -5.44 16.33
CA VAL A 152 6.40 -4.36 17.15
C VAL A 152 6.27 -3.02 16.42
N LEU A 153 6.66 -2.95 15.14
CA LEU A 153 6.52 -1.74 14.33
C LEU A 153 5.06 -1.31 14.19
N GLN A 154 4.17 -2.27 13.95
CA GLN A 154 2.73 -2.02 13.91
C GLN A 154 2.25 -1.38 15.22
N THR A 155 2.64 -1.93 16.37
CA THR A 155 2.28 -1.41 17.69
C THR A 155 2.82 0.00 17.90
N GLN A 156 4.08 0.26 17.55
CA GLN A 156 4.68 1.60 17.62
C GLN A 156 3.90 2.64 16.79
N TYR A 157 3.48 2.29 15.58
CA TYR A 157 2.67 3.22 14.77
C TYR A 157 1.26 3.42 15.34
N ARG A 158 0.66 2.41 15.96
CA ARG A 158 -0.64 2.54 16.66
C ARG A 158 -0.55 3.48 17.86
N GLU A 159 0.52 3.36 18.66
CA GLU A 159 0.75 4.18 19.85
C GLU A 159 0.93 5.68 19.52
N LYS A 160 1.35 6.02 18.29
CA LYS A 160 1.40 7.42 17.83
C LYS A 160 0.03 8.09 17.76
N GLY A 161 -1.07 7.33 17.75
CA GLY A 161 -2.42 7.86 17.91
C GLY A 161 -2.90 8.74 16.74
N PHE A 162 -2.43 8.47 15.50
CA PHE A 162 -2.83 9.20 14.29
C PHE A 162 -4.35 9.31 14.16
N LYS A 163 -4.83 10.48 13.74
CA LYS A 163 -6.26 10.76 13.55
C LYS A 163 -6.66 10.73 12.08
N LYS A 164 -5.72 11.03 11.19
CA LYS A 164 -5.94 11.00 9.74
C LYS A 164 -5.07 9.95 9.09
N TYR A 165 -5.59 9.27 8.08
CA TYR A 165 -4.82 8.30 7.29
C TYR A 165 -3.59 8.95 6.65
N SER A 166 -3.70 10.22 6.25
CA SER A 166 -2.59 11.00 5.69
C SER A 166 -1.38 11.10 6.63
N GLU A 167 -1.59 11.14 7.95
CA GLU A 167 -0.49 11.24 8.92
C GLU A 167 0.31 9.94 8.98
N LEU A 168 -0.38 8.80 9.02
CA LEU A 168 0.24 7.48 8.98
C LEU A 168 1.03 7.29 7.68
N ILE A 169 0.40 7.56 6.53
CA ILE A 169 1.06 7.29 5.25
C ILE A 169 2.30 8.17 5.04
N SER A 170 2.26 9.44 5.45
CA SER A 170 3.44 10.31 5.44
C SER A 170 4.57 9.73 6.30
N CYS A 171 4.25 9.21 7.50
CA CYS A 171 5.25 8.61 8.36
C CYS A 171 5.85 7.33 7.76
N LEU A 172 5.03 6.49 7.10
CA LEU A 172 5.50 5.27 6.44
C LEU A 172 6.39 5.59 5.23
N LEU A 173 6.07 6.60 4.44
CA LEU A 173 6.88 7.04 3.30
C LEU A 173 8.26 7.53 3.75
N VAL A 174 8.32 8.32 4.83
CA VAL A 174 9.60 8.78 5.41
C VAL A 174 10.42 7.59 5.93
N ALA A 175 9.77 6.63 6.61
CA ALA A 175 10.45 5.44 7.11
C ALA A 175 11.01 4.57 5.98
N GLU A 176 10.25 4.38 4.90
CA GLU A 176 10.70 3.65 3.70
C GLU A 176 11.95 4.30 3.09
N GLN A 177 11.93 5.61 2.87
CA GLN A 177 13.08 6.35 2.32
C GLN A 177 14.31 6.30 3.25
N ASN A 178 14.11 6.45 4.56
CA ASN A 178 15.20 6.33 5.53
C ASN A 178 15.83 4.93 5.52
N ASN A 179 15.01 3.88 5.41
CA ASN A 179 15.51 2.50 5.32
C ASN A 179 16.30 2.26 4.04
N GLU A 180 15.84 2.76 2.89
CA GLU A 180 16.59 2.69 1.63
C GLU A 180 17.96 3.36 1.74
N LEU A 181 18.04 4.55 2.36
CA LEU A 181 19.29 5.25 2.59
C LEU A 181 20.21 4.50 3.55
N LEU A 182 19.67 3.92 4.62
CA LEU A 182 20.43 3.09 5.56
C LEU A 182 21.05 1.86 4.88
N LEU A 183 20.31 1.20 4.00
CA LEU A 183 20.83 0.07 3.21
C LEU A 183 21.96 0.49 2.27
N LYS A 184 21.77 1.59 1.52
CA LYS A 184 22.81 2.16 0.64
C LYS A 184 24.08 2.52 1.43
N ASN A 185 23.92 3.11 2.62
CA ASN A 185 25.05 3.45 3.48
C ASN A 185 25.81 2.20 3.94
N HIS A 186 25.10 1.11 4.27
CA HIS A 186 25.73 -0.16 4.63
C HIS A 186 26.52 -0.77 3.46
N GLU A 187 25.95 -0.74 2.25
CA GLU A 187 26.58 -1.24 1.02
C GLU A 187 27.77 -0.38 0.57
N SER A 188 27.75 0.93 0.85
CA SER A 188 28.82 1.88 0.50
C SER A 188 30.09 1.78 1.35
N ARG A 189 30.13 0.87 2.34
CA ARG A 189 31.33 0.66 3.17
C ARG A 189 32.50 0.24 2.27
N PRO A 190 33.66 0.93 2.31
CA PRO A 190 34.82 0.53 1.52
C PRO A 190 35.26 -0.90 1.87
N THR A 191 35.49 -1.72 0.84
CA THR A 191 36.15 -3.03 0.96
C THR A 191 37.57 -2.84 1.48
N GLY A 192 37.72 -2.71 2.81
CA GLY A 192 39.01 -2.42 3.45
C GLY A 192 38.94 -1.82 4.86
N SER A 193 37.79 -1.39 5.36
CA SER A 193 37.69 -1.06 6.79
C SER A 193 37.63 -2.34 7.62
N THR A 194 38.76 -2.69 8.25
CA THR A 194 38.84 -3.72 9.30
C THR A 194 37.67 -3.55 10.28
N PRO A 195 36.99 -4.64 10.72
CA PRO A 195 36.02 -4.53 11.79
C PRO A 195 36.68 -3.85 12.99
N PHE A 196 36.01 -2.87 13.60
CA PHE A 196 36.42 -2.39 14.91
C PHE A 196 36.45 -3.61 15.85
N PRO A 197 37.53 -3.85 16.61
CA PRO A 197 37.53 -4.93 17.58
C PRO A 197 36.40 -4.65 18.58
N GLU A 198 35.49 -5.61 18.65
CA GLU A 198 34.31 -5.62 19.50
C GLU A 198 34.77 -5.55 20.96
N ALA A 199 34.90 -4.33 21.49
CA ALA A 199 35.28 -4.09 22.88
C ALA A 199 34.06 -4.33 23.78
N ASN A 200 33.63 -5.58 23.90
CA ASN A 200 32.78 -6.09 24.98
C ASN A 200 32.84 -7.63 25.00
N VAL A 201 34.06 -8.19 25.12
CA VAL A 201 34.24 -9.53 25.69
C VAL A 201 34.46 -9.35 27.19
N THR A 202 33.36 -9.30 27.95
CA THR A 202 33.40 -9.60 29.38
C THR A 202 33.74 -11.07 29.54
N SER A 203 35.03 -11.39 29.57
CA SER A 203 35.53 -12.66 30.10
C SER A 203 35.18 -12.72 31.59
N HIS A 204 34.01 -13.28 31.91
CA HIS A 204 33.72 -13.73 33.26
C HIS A 204 34.41 -15.06 33.49
N ASN A 205 35.60 -14.96 34.11
CA ASN A 205 36.28 -16.06 34.78
C ASN A 205 35.41 -16.56 35.95
N GLY A 206 34.48 -17.46 35.66
CA GLY A 206 33.76 -18.25 36.66
C GLY A 206 34.55 -19.52 36.98
N LYS A 207 35.40 -19.46 38.02
CA LYS A 207 35.91 -20.66 38.68
C LYS A 207 34.76 -21.29 39.46
N GLU A 208 34.15 -22.35 38.93
CA GLU A 208 33.33 -23.24 39.76
C GLU A 208 33.86 -24.68 39.70
N LYS A 209 34.40 -25.08 40.85
CA LYS A 209 34.78 -26.43 41.19
C LYS A 209 33.51 -27.26 41.36
N TYR A 210 33.38 -28.36 40.62
CA TYR A 210 32.53 -29.47 41.04
C TYR A 210 33.34 -30.77 41.02
N HIS A 211 33.51 -31.32 42.22
CA HIS A 211 34.00 -32.67 42.49
C HIS A 211 32.85 -33.68 42.35
N ALA A 212 33.19 -34.88 41.86
CA ALA A 212 32.53 -36.20 41.97
C ALA A 212 32.23 -36.81 40.58
N ASN A 213 32.38 -38.10 40.30
CA ASN A 213 33.11 -39.21 40.89
C ASN A 213 33.06 -40.36 39.86
N ASN A 214 34.15 -41.13 39.77
CA ASN A 214 34.19 -42.58 39.52
C ASN A 214 33.77 -43.16 38.14
N SER A 215 34.74 -43.73 37.40
CA SER A 215 34.91 -45.19 37.23
C SER A 215 35.70 -45.53 35.95
N GLY A 216 36.72 -46.40 36.05
CA GLY A 216 37.33 -47.03 34.87
C GLY A 216 38.82 -47.42 34.98
N ARG A 217 39.09 -48.53 35.69
CA ARG A 217 40.10 -49.60 35.43
C ARG A 217 41.06 -49.34 34.24
N GLY A 218 42.39 -49.49 34.26
CA GLY A 218 43.35 -50.17 35.12
C GLY A 218 44.51 -50.71 34.24
N ARG A 219 45.69 -50.91 34.86
CA ARG A 219 46.84 -51.80 34.49
C ARG A 219 47.94 -51.31 33.53
N GLY A 220 49.19 -51.50 33.97
CA GLY A 220 50.39 -51.81 33.16
C GLY A 220 51.50 -50.76 33.21
N GLN A 221 52.38 -50.74 34.21
CA GLN A 221 53.71 -51.39 34.23
C GLN A 221 54.65 -51.08 33.04
N GLY A 222 55.80 -50.47 33.34
CA GLY A 222 56.96 -50.43 32.43
C GLY A 222 58.13 -49.62 32.97
N ARG A 223 59.04 -50.28 33.68
CA ARG A 223 60.31 -49.74 34.19
C ARG A 223 61.40 -49.76 33.10
N GLY A 224 62.32 -48.80 33.15
CA GLY A 224 63.67 -48.85 32.53
C GLY A 224 64.26 -47.44 32.41
N ARG A 225 65.07 -46.92 33.33
CA ARG A 225 66.50 -47.17 33.63
C ARG A 225 67.42 -47.18 32.40
N GLY A 226 68.25 -46.14 32.30
CA GLY A 226 69.49 -46.07 31.49
C GLY A 226 69.99 -44.62 31.38
N ARG A 227 70.56 -44.03 32.43
CA ARG A 227 72.01 -43.72 32.58
C ARG A 227 72.78 -43.56 31.26
N GLY A 228 73.26 -42.35 31.01
CA GLY A 228 74.35 -42.04 30.08
C GLY A 228 74.94 -40.68 30.42
N TYR A 229 76.07 -40.70 31.13
CA TYR A 229 76.88 -39.53 31.49
C TYR A 229 77.61 -38.96 30.27
N GLY A 230 77.81 -37.64 30.24
CA GLY A 230 78.68 -36.97 29.30
C GLY A 230 79.04 -35.56 29.77
N TYR A 231 80.09 -35.46 30.58
CA TYR A 231 80.76 -34.23 30.98
C TYR A 231 81.38 -33.51 29.78
N GLY A 232 81.38 -32.17 29.78
CA GLY A 232 82.15 -31.38 28.82
C GLY A 232 82.04 -29.88 29.02
N ARG A 233 82.79 -29.35 30.00
CA ARG A 233 83.09 -27.91 30.17
C ARG A 233 83.89 -27.40 28.96
N GLY A 234 83.77 -26.10 28.65
CA GLY A 234 84.86 -25.39 27.98
C GLY A 234 84.50 -24.06 27.33
N ARG A 235 84.95 -22.95 27.94
CA ARG A 235 85.00 -21.58 27.40
C ARG A 235 86.23 -21.37 26.50
N GLY A 236 86.17 -20.37 25.62
CA GLY A 236 87.32 -19.64 25.02
C GLY A 236 87.04 -19.31 23.55
N ARG A 237 86.67 -18.09 23.16
CA ARG A 237 87.50 -16.89 22.88
C ARG A 237 88.75 -17.20 22.06
N GLY A 238 88.71 -16.72 20.81
CA GLY A 238 89.77 -16.65 19.81
C GLY A 238 89.13 -16.16 18.52
#